data_AF-A0A948MFS1-F1
#
_entry.id   AF-A0A948MFS1-F1
#
_cell.length_a   1.000
_cell.length_b   1.000
_cell.length_c   1.000
_cell.angle_alpha   90.00
_cell.angle_beta   90.00
_cell.angle_gamma   90.00
#
_symmetry.space_group_name_H-M   'P 1'
#
loop_
_entity.id
_entity.type
_entity.pdbx_description
1 polymer ?
#
loop_
_entity_poly.entity_id
_entity_poly.type
_entity_poly.pdbx_seq_one_letter_code
_entity_poly.pdbx_strand_id
1 'polypeptide(L)' 'MKAHSAVVAGLLLSMSLFTTASAHDPALHADPAPSAAPKAKPTTCEQLADRSKFKVDLNDAQTKVLKERCEAKAAPKKK' A
#
# COMPACT_ATOMS: atom_id res chain seq x y z
N MET A 1 7.81 38.89 -28.93
CA MET A 1 9.13 38.42 -28.44
C MET A 1 8.85 37.68 -27.13
N LYS A 2 8.61 36.38 -27.08
CA LYS A 2 9.52 35.23 -27.24
C LYS A 2 10.76 35.32 -26.35
N ALA A 3 10.65 34.76 -25.15
CA ALA A 3 11.77 34.21 -24.39
C ALA A 3 11.22 33.20 -23.37
N HIS A 4 11.33 31.92 -23.74
CA HIS A 4 11.30 30.80 -22.79
C HIS A 4 12.67 30.74 -22.11
N SER A 5 12.72 30.55 -20.79
CA SER A 5 13.86 30.01 -20.02
C SER A 5 13.42 29.90 -18.55
N ALA A 6 12.97 28.75 -18.04
CA ALA A 6 13.76 27.58 -17.64
C ALA A 6 14.77 27.89 -16.53
N VAL A 7 14.39 27.65 -15.27
CA VAL A 7 15.29 27.16 -14.21
C VAL A 7 14.47 26.31 -13.24
N VAL A 8 14.55 24.99 -13.40
CA VAL A 8 14.17 24.03 -12.36
C VAL A 8 15.30 24.02 -11.34
N ALA A 9 15.11 24.71 -10.22
CA ALA A 9 16.04 24.69 -9.09
C ALA A 9 15.25 24.41 -7.81
N GLY A 10 15.64 23.36 -7.09
CA GLY A 10 15.07 23.06 -5.78
C GLY A 10 15.14 21.60 -5.41
N LEU A 11 16.33 21.02 -5.44
CA LEU A 11 16.66 19.78 -4.74
C LEU A 11 16.42 20.01 -3.23
N LEU A 12 15.24 19.68 -2.72
CA LEU A 12 14.97 19.67 -1.27
C LEU A 12 15.42 18.33 -0.70
N LEU A 13 16.73 18.29 -0.41
CA LEU A 13 17.38 17.32 0.45
C LEU A 13 16.98 17.60 1.90
N SER A 14 15.90 16.97 2.36
CA SER A 14 15.52 16.98 3.79
C SER A 14 15.84 15.63 4.42
N MET A 15 17.12 15.43 4.74
CA MET A 15 17.56 14.39 5.67
C MET A 15 17.04 14.73 7.07
N SER A 16 15.94 14.08 7.47
CA SER A 16 15.52 14.05 8.87
C SER A 16 15.87 12.69 9.47
N LEU A 17 17.14 12.54 9.85
CA LEU A 17 17.64 11.45 10.69
C LEU A 17 17.11 11.65 12.12
N PHE A 18 15.91 11.16 12.41
CA PHE A 18 15.49 10.93 13.79
C PHE A 18 15.87 9.49 14.17
N THR A 19 17.05 9.37 14.78
CA THR A 19 17.48 8.18 15.50
C THR A 19 16.60 8.02 16.74
N THR A 20 15.59 7.16 16.66
CA THR A 20 14.94 6.63 17.86
C THR A 20 15.70 5.38 18.25
N ALA A 21 16.65 5.54 19.17
CA ALA A 21 17.23 4.42 19.91
C ALA A 21 16.13 3.84 20.82
N SER A 22 15.27 3.03 20.25
CA SER A 22 14.37 2.16 20.99
C SER A 22 15.17 0.93 21.35
N ALA A 23 15.52 0.81 22.63
CA ALA A 23 15.85 -0.49 23.22
C ALA A 23 14.57 -1.32 23.19
N HIS A 24 14.24 -1.86 22.02
CA HIS A 24 13.16 -2.82 21.86
C HIS A 24 13.56 -4.04 22.67
N ASP A 25 12.87 -4.26 23.80
CA ASP A 25 12.92 -5.51 24.56
C ASP A 25 12.50 -6.65 23.60
N PRO A 26 13.40 -7.55 23.18
CA PRO A 26 13.05 -8.58 22.20
C PRO A 26 12.19 -9.70 22.80
N ALA A 27 11.89 -9.67 24.10
CA ALA A 27 11.38 -10.82 24.84
C ALA A 27 9.85 -10.98 24.81
N LEU A 28 9.11 -10.07 24.16
CA LEU A 28 7.65 -10.17 24.01
C LEU A 28 7.16 -10.71 22.66
N HIS A 29 8.03 -11.31 21.84
CA HIS A 29 7.61 -12.04 20.64
C HIS A 29 7.40 -13.56 20.88
N ALA A 30 7.34 -13.99 22.14
CA ALA A 30 6.96 -15.37 22.49
C ALA A 30 5.44 -15.49 22.68
N ASP A 31 4.68 -15.31 21.60
CA ASP A 31 3.39 -15.96 21.47
C ASP A 31 3.47 -16.77 20.17
N PRO A 32 3.41 -18.11 20.21
CA PRO A 32 3.14 -18.87 19.00
C PRO A 32 1.70 -18.54 18.61
N ALA A 33 1.54 -17.43 17.87
CA ALA A 33 0.27 -17.01 17.32
C ALA A 33 -0.38 -18.25 16.67
N PRO A 34 -1.66 -18.53 16.96
CA PRO A 34 -2.32 -19.68 16.37
C PRO A 34 -2.16 -19.52 14.86
N SER A 35 -1.53 -20.51 14.22
CA SER A 35 -1.27 -20.53 12.78
C SER A 35 -2.53 -20.07 12.05
N ALA A 36 -2.58 -18.79 11.71
CA ALA A 36 -3.77 -18.21 11.11
C ALA A 36 -3.93 -18.93 9.79
N ALA A 37 -5.02 -19.67 9.65
CA ALA A 37 -5.31 -20.42 8.43
C ALA A 37 -5.06 -19.52 7.21
N PRO A 38 -4.48 -20.05 6.10
CA PRO A 38 -4.12 -19.23 4.95
C PRO A 38 -5.33 -18.40 4.50
N LYS A 39 -5.25 -17.08 4.70
CA LYS A 39 -6.31 -16.16 4.27
C LYS A 39 -6.50 -16.32 2.77
N ALA A 40 -7.74 -16.52 2.35
CA ALA A 40 -8.08 -16.72 0.93
C ALA A 40 -7.75 -15.45 0.11
N LYS A 41 -7.46 -15.65 -1.18
CA LYS A 41 -7.31 -14.54 -2.12
C LYS A 41 -8.69 -13.91 -2.39
N PRO A 42 -8.79 -12.57 -2.44
CA PRO A 42 -10.04 -11.90 -2.77
C PRO A 42 -10.42 -12.15 -4.23
N THR A 43 -11.70 -12.42 -4.49
CA THR A 43 -12.27 -12.57 -5.84
C THR A 43 -13.32 -11.51 -6.16
N THR A 44 -13.83 -10.82 -5.14
CA THR A 44 -14.79 -9.70 -5.27
C THR A 44 -14.23 -8.39 -4.73
N CYS A 45 -14.86 -7.27 -5.08
CA CYS A 45 -14.45 -5.94 -4.65
C CYS A 45 -14.60 -5.74 -3.13
N GLU A 46 -15.63 -6.35 -2.54
CA GLU A 46 -15.90 -6.32 -1.10
C GLU A 46 -14.83 -7.11 -0.34
N GLN A 47 -14.41 -8.26 -0.88
CA GLN A 47 -13.33 -9.06 -0.31
C GLN A 47 -11.97 -8.36 -0.45
N LEU A 48 -11.76 -7.63 -1.54
CA LEU A 48 -10.56 -6.82 -1.74
C LEU A 48 -10.47 -5.66 -0.74
N ALA A 49 -11.62 -5.13 -0.30
CA ALA A 49 -11.68 -4.11 0.75
C ALA A 49 -11.48 -4.70 2.16
N ASP A 50 -11.83 -5.97 2.39
CA ASP A 50 -11.71 -6.64 3.69
C ASP A 50 -10.33 -7.31 3.89
N ARG A 51 -9.33 -6.49 4.22
CA ARG A 51 -7.97 -6.95 4.56
C ARG A 51 -7.90 -7.75 5.87
N SER A 52 -8.95 -7.71 6.68
CA SER A 52 -8.99 -8.47 7.94
C SER A 52 -9.20 -9.96 7.66
N LYS A 53 -10.05 -10.30 6.69
CA LYS A 53 -10.43 -11.67 6.34
C LYS A 53 -9.69 -12.23 5.12
N PHE A 54 -9.26 -11.37 4.19
CA PHE A 54 -8.65 -11.81 2.93
C PHE A 54 -7.19 -11.39 2.82
N LYS A 55 -6.41 -12.21 2.10
CA LYS A 55 -5.01 -11.89 1.77
C LYS A 55 -4.99 -11.02 0.53
N VAL A 56 -4.96 -9.71 0.74
CA VAL A 56 -4.80 -8.72 -0.33
C VAL A 56 -3.31 -8.55 -0.63
N ASP A 57 -2.83 -9.20 -1.68
CA ASP A 57 -1.46 -9.07 -2.16
C ASP A 57 -1.43 -8.24 -3.45
N LEU A 58 -0.88 -7.03 -3.43
CA LEU A 58 -0.86 -6.16 -4.62
C LEU A 58 0.25 -6.51 -5.64
N ASN A 59 1.11 -7.47 -5.31
CA ASN A 59 2.11 -8.00 -6.23
C ASN A 59 1.54 -9.18 -7.05
N ASP A 60 0.49 -9.84 -6.54
CA ASP A 60 -0.29 -10.83 -7.24
C ASP A 60 -1.08 -10.19 -8.40
N ALA A 61 -0.83 -10.69 -9.61
CA ALA A 61 -1.42 -10.14 -10.83
C ALA A 61 -2.96 -10.20 -10.81
N GLN A 62 -3.56 -11.24 -10.23
CA GLN A 62 -5.02 -11.37 -10.18
C GLN A 62 -5.64 -10.34 -9.24
N THR A 63 -5.02 -10.11 -8.08
CA THR A 63 -5.45 -9.11 -7.10
C THR A 63 -5.32 -7.70 -7.66
N LYS A 64 -4.27 -7.43 -8.44
CA LYS A 64 -4.10 -6.14 -9.14
C LYS A 64 -5.19 -5.92 -10.20
N VAL A 65 -5.47 -6.92 -11.04
CA VAL A 65 -6.55 -6.83 -12.04
C VAL A 65 -7.91 -6.64 -11.36
N LEU A 66 -8.15 -7.36 -10.25
CA LEU A 66 -9.37 -7.19 -9.46
C LEU A 66 -9.49 -5.77 -8.93
N LYS A 67 -8.41 -5.21 -8.39
CA LYS A 67 -8.35 -3.82 -7.92
C LYS A 67 -8.70 -2.84 -9.01
N GLU A 68 -8.03 -2.91 -10.16
CA GLU A 68 -8.27 -2.02 -11.30
C GLU A 68 -9.73 -2.08 -11.77
N ARG A 69 -10.32 -3.28 -11.82
CA ARG A 69 -11.74 -3.47 -12.18
C ARG A 69 -12.68 -2.85 -11.15
N CYS A 70 -12.38 -2.98 -9.87
CA CYS A 70 -13.18 -2.40 -8.79
C CYS A 70 -13.09 -0.86 -8.78
N GLU A 71 -11.90 -0.31 -8.99
CA GLU A 71 -11.66 1.13 -9.08
C GLU A 71 -12.34 1.73 -10.32
N ALA A 72 -12.30 1.06 -11.48
CA ALA A 72 -13.00 1.50 -12.68
C ALA A 72 -14.53 1.49 -12.54
N LYS A 73 -15.08 0.62 -11.68
CA LYS A 73 -16.51 0.60 -11.32
C LYS A 73 -16.88 1.69 -10.33
N ALA A 74 -15.97 2.03 -9.42
CA ALA A 74 -16.17 3.08 -8.41
C ALA A 74 -15.99 4.49 -8.97
N ALA A 75 -15.15 4.64 -10.01
CA ALA A 75 -14.97 5.92 -10.68
C ALA A 75 -16.31 6.33 -11.34
N PRO A 76 -16.87 7.51 -11.00
CA PRO A 76 -18.02 8.02 -11.72
C PRO A 76 -17.59 8.23 -13.17
N LYS A 77 -18.18 7.48 -14.10
CA LYS A 77 -18.01 7.77 -15.52
C LYS A 77 -18.56 9.18 -15.73
N LYS A 78 -17.66 10.16 -15.83
CA LYS A 78 -18.01 11.50 -16.26
C LYS A 78 -18.61 11.34 -17.65
N LYS A 79 -19.94 11.49 -17.72
CA LYS A 79 -20.68 11.61 -18.98
C LYS A 79 -20.38 12.97 -19.60
#